data_AF-A0A838WAH4-F1
#
_entry.id   AF-A0A838WAH4-F1
#
_cell.length_a   1.000
_cell.length_b   1.000
_cell.length_c   1.000
_cell.angle_alpha   90.00
_cell.angle_beta   90.00
_cell.angle_gamma   90.00
#
_symmetry.space_group_name_H-M   'P 1'
#
loop_
_entity.id
_entity.type
_entity.pdbx_description
1 polymer ?
#
loop_
_entity_poly.entity_id
_entity_poly.type
_entity_poly.pdbx_seq_one_letter_code
_entity_poly.pdbx_strand_id
1 'polypeptide(L)'
;MSGERSYVEYDWYPGGIPGNVVLGEDVYLDSAYGFAPFHSREEPGLVLGDACGAYDRATFMVGPRGRVTVGPYTVLNGVYLIC
;
A
#
# COMPACT_ATOMS: atom_id res chain seq x y z
N MET A 1 -13.85 11.53 -0.96
CA MET A 1 -14.35 10.95 -2.23
C MET A 1 -13.47 9.75 -2.49
N SER A 2 -14.04 8.56 -2.72
CA SER A 2 -13.20 7.38 -3.01
C SER A 2 -12.56 7.60 -4.37
N GLY A 3 -11.25 7.90 -4.41
CA GLY A 3 -10.49 8.02 -5.65
C GLY A 3 -10.50 6.72 -6.45
N GLU A 4 -10.09 6.83 -7.72
CA GLU A 4 -9.87 5.71 -8.62
C GLU A 4 -8.87 4.71 -8.00
N ARG A 5 -9.18 3.41 -8.08
CA ARG A 5 -8.30 2.35 -7.58
C ARG A 5 -7.47 1.79 -8.72
N SER A 6 -6.21 1.48 -8.44
CA SER A 6 -5.36 0.67 -9.33
C SER A 6 -5.34 -0.79 -8.86
N TYR A 7 -4.89 -1.70 -9.71
CA TYR A 7 -4.92 -3.14 -9.46
C TYR A 7 -3.56 -3.75 -9.77
N VAL A 8 -3.17 -4.75 -8.98
CA VAL A 8 -2.02 -5.59 -9.29
C VAL A 8 -2.45 -6.59 -10.38
N GLU A 9 -1.67 -6.70 -11.44
CA GLU A 9 -1.98 -7.61 -12.54
C GLU A 9 -1.95 -9.06 -12.05
N TYR A 10 -2.97 -9.84 -12.44
CA TYR A 10 -3.16 -11.25 -12.03
C TYR A 10 -3.26 -11.48 -10.51
N ASP A 11 -3.59 -10.46 -9.74
CA ASP A 11 -3.83 -10.62 -8.31
C ASP A 11 -5.00 -11.58 -8.05
N TRP A 12 -4.86 -12.42 -7.02
CA TRP A 12 -5.92 -13.31 -6.58
C TRP A 12 -6.98 -12.56 -5.75
N TYR A 13 -6.61 -11.40 -5.17
CA TYR A 13 -7.51 -10.58 -4.38
C TYR A 13 -8.28 -9.60 -5.27
N PRO A 14 -9.63 -9.54 -5.19
CA PRO A 14 -10.43 -8.68 -6.07
C PRO A 14 -10.39 -7.19 -5.70
N GLY A 15 -9.85 -6.83 -4.53
CA GLY A 15 -9.72 -5.43 -4.11
C GLY A 15 -8.51 -4.76 -4.74
N GLY A 16 -8.62 -3.47 -5.06
CA GLY A 16 -7.53 -2.68 -5.62
C GLY A 16 -6.75 -1.86 -4.58
N ILE A 17 -5.64 -1.31 -5.01
CA ILE A 17 -4.84 -0.31 -4.28
C ILE A 17 -5.70 0.96 -4.11
N PRO A 18 -5.88 1.49 -2.89
CA PRO A 18 -6.64 2.71 -2.66
C PRO A 18 -6.05 3.92 -3.41
N GLY A 19 -6.89 4.80 -3.95
CA GLY A 19 -6.44 5.95 -4.76
C GLY A 19 -5.62 7.01 -4.01
N ASN A 20 -5.57 6.95 -2.68
CA ASN A 20 -4.74 7.81 -1.83
C ASN A 20 -3.45 7.12 -1.35
N VAL A 21 -3.08 5.99 -1.98
CA VAL A 21 -1.77 5.37 -1.88
C VAL A 21 -0.91 5.84 -3.04
N VAL A 22 0.29 6.31 -2.74
CA VAL A 22 1.28 6.74 -3.74
C VAL A 22 2.37 5.69 -3.82
N LEU A 23 2.58 5.16 -5.02
CA LEU A 23 3.65 4.23 -5.34
C LEU A 23 4.70 4.98 -6.18
N GLY A 24 5.96 4.88 -5.78
CA GLY A 24 7.11 5.31 -6.57
C GLY A 24 7.33 4.43 -7.81
N GLU A 25 8.40 4.73 -8.53
CA GLU A 25 8.83 3.92 -9.67
C GLU A 25 9.32 2.54 -9.20
N ASP A 26 9.11 1.49 -10.01
CA ASP A 26 9.58 0.12 -9.75
C ASP A 26 9.16 -0.48 -8.39
N VAL A 27 8.02 -0.06 -7.83
CA VAL A 27 7.46 -0.69 -6.62
C VAL A 27 6.91 -2.08 -6.93
N TYR A 28 7.36 -3.07 -6.15
CA TYR A 28 6.81 -4.42 -6.17
C TYR A 28 5.77 -4.61 -5.07
N LEU A 29 4.60 -5.15 -5.45
CA LEU A 29 3.54 -5.58 -4.53
C LEU A 29 3.22 -7.04 -4.81
N ASP A 30 3.30 -7.89 -3.78
CA ASP A 30 2.90 -9.30 -3.89
C ASP A 30 1.38 -9.46 -4.12
N SER A 31 0.56 -8.64 -3.42
CA SER A 31 -0.89 -8.59 -3.62
C SER A 31 -1.47 -7.30 -3.03
N ALA A 32 -2.52 -6.77 -3.65
CA ALA A 32 -3.34 -5.67 -3.13
C ALA A 32 -4.11 -6.06 -1.85
N TYR A 33 -4.13 -7.35 -1.48
CA TYR A 33 -4.68 -7.80 -0.20
C TYR A 33 -4.04 -7.10 1.02
N GLY A 34 -2.77 -6.67 0.91
CA GLY A 34 -2.10 -5.88 1.94
C GLY A 34 -2.82 -4.57 2.31
N PHE A 35 -3.72 -4.08 1.46
CA PHE A 35 -4.55 -2.90 1.68
C PHE A 35 -5.97 -3.19 2.17
N ALA A 36 -6.34 -4.47 2.35
CA ALA A 36 -7.68 -4.83 2.84
C ALA A 36 -8.09 -4.11 4.15
N PRO A 37 -7.18 -3.89 5.13
CA PRO A 37 -7.48 -3.13 6.35
C PRO A 37 -7.10 -1.64 6.26
N PHE A 38 -6.83 -1.10 5.06
CA PHE A 38 -6.44 0.30 4.90
C PHE A 38 -7.67 1.22 4.92
N HIS A 39 -7.67 2.18 5.84
CA HIS A 39 -8.81 3.07 6.10
C HIS A 39 -8.46 4.56 6.12
N SER A 40 -7.22 4.92 5.82
CA SER A 40 -6.79 6.33 5.79
C SER A 40 -7.62 7.14 4.80
N ARG A 41 -7.99 8.35 5.23
CA ARG A 41 -8.65 9.37 4.41
C ARG A 41 -7.72 10.53 4.08
N GLU A 42 -6.47 10.42 4.48
CA GLU A 42 -5.44 11.40 4.22
C GLU A 42 -4.94 11.28 2.78
N GLU A 43 -4.49 12.40 2.23
CA GLU A 43 -3.93 12.49 0.88
C GLU A 43 -2.46 12.95 0.99
N PRO A 44 -1.46 12.07 0.76
CA PRO A 44 -1.56 10.61 0.72
C PRO A 44 -1.71 10.01 2.12
N GLY A 45 -2.32 8.82 2.20
CA GLY A 45 -2.42 8.01 3.42
C GLY A 45 -1.27 7.02 3.56
N LEU A 46 -0.68 6.58 2.44
CA LEU A 46 0.54 5.79 2.38
C LEU A 46 1.39 6.25 1.19
N VAL A 47 2.70 6.31 1.41
CA VAL A 47 3.70 6.46 0.35
C VAL A 47 4.68 5.29 0.43
N LEU A 48 4.85 4.57 -0.68
CA LEU A 48 5.97 3.64 -0.89
C LEU A 48 6.92 4.29 -1.90
N GLY A 49 8.13 4.63 -1.47
CA GLY A 49 9.14 5.24 -2.34
C GLY A 49 9.64 4.31 -3.44
N ASP A 50 10.44 4.85 -4.35
CA ASP A 50 10.97 4.13 -5.52
C ASP A 50 11.67 2.83 -5.13
N ALA A 51 11.48 1.79 -5.93
CA ALA A 51 12.06 0.46 -5.75
C ALA A 51 11.79 -0.16 -4.36
N CYS A 52 10.68 0.20 -3.71
CA CYS A 52 10.19 -0.54 -2.55
C CYS A 52 9.62 -1.89 -2.96
N GLY A 53 9.75 -2.88 -2.08
CA GLY A 53 9.10 -4.17 -2.25
C GLY A 53 8.27 -4.55 -1.04
N ALA A 54 6.99 -4.84 -1.25
CA ALA A 54 6.08 -5.40 -0.26
C ALA A 54 5.87 -6.89 -0.56
N TYR A 55 6.58 -7.73 0.20
CA TYR A 55 6.64 -9.19 0.04
C TYR A 55 5.92 -9.88 1.19
N ASP A 56 5.39 -11.07 0.91
CA ASP A 56 4.85 -12.03 1.88
C ASP A 56 3.98 -11.38 2.97
N ARG A 57 2.70 -11.16 2.66
CA ARG A 57 1.71 -10.61 3.60
C ARG A 57 2.05 -9.26 4.25
N ALA A 58 2.92 -8.46 3.64
CA ALA A 58 3.08 -7.06 4.01
C ALA A 58 1.70 -6.35 4.03
N THR A 59 1.29 -5.86 5.20
CA THR A 59 -0.07 -5.37 5.44
C THR A 59 -0.06 -3.97 6.04
N PHE A 60 -0.87 -3.08 5.47
CA PHE A 60 -0.95 -1.66 5.82
C PHE A 60 -2.26 -1.35 6.56
N MET A 61 -2.22 -1.40 7.90
CA MET A 61 -3.34 -1.07 8.78
C MET A 61 -3.29 0.40 9.20
N VAL A 62 -3.63 1.28 8.26
CA VAL A 62 -3.61 2.73 8.48
C VAL A 62 -5.02 3.23 8.75
N GLY A 63 -5.25 3.77 9.95
CA GLY A 63 -6.52 4.30 10.40
C GLY A 63 -6.93 5.60 9.67
N PRO A 64 -8.15 6.13 9.93
CA PRO A 64 -8.72 7.22 9.14
C PRO A 64 -7.90 8.51 9.02
N ARG A 65 -7.02 8.79 9.99
CA ARG A 65 -6.11 9.96 10.01
C ARG A 65 -4.63 9.57 9.95
N GLY A 66 -4.35 8.27 9.80
CA GLY A 66 -3.00 7.74 9.78
C GLY A 66 -2.29 8.11 8.48
N ARG A 67 -0.98 8.34 8.58
CA ARG A 67 -0.09 8.60 7.44
C ARG A 67 1.18 7.80 7.63
N VAL A 68 1.57 7.05 6.61
CA VAL A 68 2.82 6.28 6.60
C VAL A 68 3.63 6.65 5.38
N THR A 69 4.94 6.83 5.56
CA THR A 69 5.89 7.03 4.45
C THR A 69 7.02 6.04 4.62
N VAL A 70 7.24 5.24 3.58
CA VAL A 70 8.35 4.30 3.47
C VAL A 70 9.32 4.86 2.43
N GLY A 71 10.57 5.05 2.82
CA GLY A 71 11.61 5.59 1.93
C GLY A 71 11.98 4.62 0.80
N PRO A 72 12.62 5.10 -0.28
CA PRO A 72 12.98 4.28 -1.43
C PRO A 72 13.95 3.15 -1.06
N TYR A 73 14.03 2.12 -1.90
CA TYR A 73 14.88 0.94 -1.75
C TYR A 73 14.65 0.14 -0.45
N THR A 74 13.42 0.21 0.09
CA THR A 74 13.05 -0.52 1.31
C THR A 74 12.38 -1.85 0.97
N VAL A 75 12.82 -2.92 1.65
CA VAL A 75 12.16 -4.23 1.60
C VAL A 75 11.29 -4.41 2.84
N LEU A 76 9.98 -4.57 2.62
CA LEU A 76 8.99 -4.93 3.62
C LEU A 76 8.61 -6.40 3.41
N ASN A 77 9.02 -7.29 4.31
CA ASN A 77 8.76 -8.73 4.20
C ASN A 77 8.06 -9.24 5.46
N GLY A 78 6.84 -9.79 5.33
CA GLY A 78 6.13 -10.35 6.49
C GLY A 78 5.66 -9.32 7.52
N VAL A 79 5.60 -8.02 7.16
CA VAL A 79 5.41 -6.93 8.13
C VAL A 79 3.96 -6.47 8.26
N TYR A 80 3.64 -5.91 9.43
CA TYR A 80 2.42 -5.16 9.68
C TYR A 80 2.78 -3.71 10.04
N LEU A 81 2.36 -2.75 9.22
CA LEU A 81 2.47 -1.33 9.54
C LEU A 81 1.13 -0.85 10.09
N ILE A 82 1.12 -0.43 11.36
CA ILE A 82 -0.09 -0.01 12.08
C ILE A 82 0.07 1.46 12.49
N CYS A 83 -0.83 2.33 12.03
CA CYS A 83 -0.78 3.77 12.27
C CYS A 83 -2.18 4.39 12.39
#